data_AF-A0AAU5I3P0-F1
#
_entry.id   AF-A0AAU5I3P0-F1
#
_cell.length_a   1.000
_cell.length_b   1.000
_cell.length_c   1.000
_cell.angle_alpha   90.00
_cell.angle_beta   90.00
_cell.angle_gamma   90.00
#
_symmetry.space_group_name_H-M   'P 1'
#
loop_
_entity.id
_entity.type
_entity.pdbx_description
1 polymer ?
#
loop_
_entity_poly.entity_id
_entity_poly.type
_entity_poly.pdbx_seq_one_letter_code
_entity_poly.pdbx_strand_id
1 'polypeptide(L)'
;MTAAVLALIATLFGPLATAQAQTYPCPGGPSSGASSSGSSCPTLHNRDIVAEAAMPATLYRGDSRPPIADNNQGIFNTGFWSRGTNSDIVSHVQGDRSLNSEYISTSGTLGVTEDFARSQGVNNLASIALNNQCSTGRLVAYAVLPGIGPFLMERCLRGTITARTFVYTIDPAYARNALYVPDQIRSNTDLYNHYHTQNEWAYVRHIPNWAITGARIYTMTARYNRGLLVPSTITFHYDQFVANPHHAQTRITYDPATDRGADWNYDTTLNSPTANSYSRGCSSITRCRNGS
;
A
#
# COMPACT_ATOMS: atom_id res chain seq x y z
N MET A 1 -22.10 -20.18 -54.82
CA MET A 1 -22.34 -21.03 -53.63
C MET A 1 -20.96 -21.51 -53.18
N THR A 2 -20.34 -20.74 -52.28
CA THR A 2 -20.13 -21.03 -50.85
C THR A 2 -18.81 -21.75 -50.58
N ALA A 3 -17.88 -20.98 -50.03
CA ALA A 3 -16.61 -21.39 -49.47
C ALA A 3 -16.78 -22.14 -48.14
N ALA A 4 -15.92 -23.13 -47.91
CA ALA A 4 -15.51 -23.63 -46.59
C ALA A 4 -14.34 -24.62 -46.79
N VAL A 5 -13.30 -24.74 -45.96
CA VAL A 5 -12.75 -24.02 -44.81
C VAL A 5 -11.32 -24.60 -44.70
N LEU A 6 -10.29 -23.75 -44.82
CA LEU A 6 -9.02 -23.97 -44.12
C LEU A 6 -9.27 -23.65 -42.65
N ALA A 7 -8.96 -24.57 -41.72
CA ALA A 7 -8.44 -24.28 -40.38
C ALA A 7 -8.46 -25.55 -39.50
N LEU A 8 -7.63 -26.52 -39.85
CA LEU A 8 -7.19 -27.55 -38.91
C LEU A 8 -5.82 -27.07 -38.38
N ILE A 9 -5.83 -26.28 -37.29
CA ILE A 9 -4.76 -26.00 -36.29
C ILE A 9 -5.31 -24.88 -35.38
N ALA A 10 -6.09 -25.25 -34.36
CA ALA A 10 -6.46 -24.37 -33.26
C ALA A 10 -6.77 -25.16 -31.96
N THR A 11 -6.28 -26.41 -31.85
CA THR A 11 -6.58 -27.30 -30.74
C THR A 11 -5.49 -27.34 -29.65
N LEU A 12 -4.58 -26.36 -29.58
CA LEU A 12 -3.46 -26.38 -28.61
C LEU A 12 -3.29 -25.14 -27.73
N PHE A 13 -4.17 -24.13 -27.82
CA PHE A 13 -4.19 -23.02 -26.85
C PHE A 13 -5.63 -22.63 -26.53
N GLY A 14 -6.30 -23.50 -25.77
CA GLY A 14 -7.47 -23.07 -25.02
C GLY A 14 -7.05 -21.95 -24.04
N PRO A 15 -7.91 -20.98 -23.73
CA PRO A 15 -7.61 -20.00 -22.71
C PRO A 15 -7.27 -20.77 -21.43
N LEU A 16 -6.09 -20.51 -20.87
CA LEU A 16 -5.75 -20.89 -19.51
C LEU A 16 -6.78 -20.20 -18.62
N ALA A 17 -7.88 -20.90 -18.35
CA ALA A 17 -8.75 -20.57 -17.25
C ALA A 17 -7.86 -20.68 -16.01
N THR A 18 -7.43 -19.53 -15.50
CA THR A 18 -6.87 -19.45 -14.16
C THR A 18 -7.97 -19.97 -13.25
N ALA A 19 -7.79 -21.18 -12.73
CA ALA A 19 -8.60 -21.70 -11.65
C ALA A 19 -8.41 -20.76 -10.46
N GLN A 20 -9.28 -19.76 -10.33
CA GLN A 20 -9.41 -19.02 -9.09
C GLN A 20 -9.99 -20.01 -8.08
N ALA A 21 -9.13 -20.57 -7.24
CA ALA A 21 -9.56 -21.33 -6.07
C ALA A 21 -10.60 -20.48 -5.34
N GLN A 22 -11.79 -21.06 -5.17
CA GLN A 22 -12.94 -20.41 -4.57
C GLN A 22 -12.65 -20.18 -3.08
N THR A 23 -11.98 -19.08 -2.74
CA THR A 23 -11.78 -18.67 -1.35
C THR A 23 -13.12 -18.19 -0.82
N TYR A 24 -13.73 -18.99 0.06
CA TYR A 24 -14.86 -18.55 0.87
C TYR A 24 -14.49 -17.23 1.57
N PRO A 25 -15.42 -16.26 1.62
CA PRO A 25 -15.15 -14.99 2.28
C PRO A 25 -14.89 -15.21 3.76
N CYS A 26 -13.99 -14.41 4.31
CA CYS A 26 -13.65 -14.44 5.70
C CYS A 26 -14.85 -13.96 6.53
N PRO A 27 -15.17 -14.64 7.63
CA PRO A 27 -16.32 -14.29 8.45
C PRO A 27 -16.15 -12.92 9.11
N GLY A 28 -17.28 -12.22 9.32
CA GLY A 28 -17.34 -10.97 10.07
C GLY A 28 -18.16 -11.09 11.35
N GLY A 29 -18.37 -9.96 12.03
CA GLY A 29 -19.21 -9.85 13.22
C GLY A 29 -18.67 -10.67 14.39
N PRO A 30 -19.53 -11.40 15.13
CA PRO A 30 -19.12 -12.28 16.22
C PRO A 30 -18.15 -13.40 15.80
N SER A 31 -18.09 -13.70 14.49
CA SER A 31 -17.22 -14.72 13.92
C SER A 31 -15.99 -14.12 13.24
N SER A 32 -15.78 -12.81 13.29
CA SER A 32 -14.53 -12.18 12.82
C SER A 32 -13.32 -12.80 13.52
N GLY A 33 -12.23 -12.99 12.78
CA GLY A 33 -11.02 -13.68 13.26
C GLY A 33 -11.18 -15.19 13.52
N ALA A 34 -12.39 -15.76 13.44
CA ALA A 34 -12.61 -17.21 13.54
C ALA A 34 -12.16 -17.88 12.23
N SER A 35 -10.86 -18.20 12.13
CA SER A 35 -10.34 -19.01 11.04
C SER A 35 -10.52 -20.50 11.35
N SER A 36 -11.17 -21.24 10.46
CA SER A 36 -10.92 -22.68 10.36
C SER A 36 -9.45 -22.85 9.92
N SER A 37 -8.69 -23.52 10.76
CA SER A 37 -7.25 -23.82 10.65
C SER A 37 -6.68 -23.79 9.22
N GLY A 38 -5.75 -22.87 8.95
CA GLY A 38 -5.01 -22.74 7.68
C GLY A 38 -5.43 -21.56 6.78
N SER A 39 -6.30 -20.67 7.26
CA SER A 39 -6.93 -19.68 6.38
C SER A 39 -6.04 -18.46 6.09
N SER A 40 -6.19 -17.95 4.87
CA SER A 40 -5.75 -16.63 4.39
C SER A 40 -6.61 -15.49 4.98
N CYS A 41 -7.33 -15.71 6.08
CA CYS A 41 -8.21 -14.68 6.64
C CYS A 41 -7.48 -13.78 7.63
N PRO A 42 -7.90 -12.51 7.72
CA PRO A 42 -7.50 -11.66 8.82
C PRO A 42 -7.79 -12.27 10.18
N THR A 43 -6.91 -12.01 11.14
CA THR A 43 -7.03 -12.46 12.54
C THR A 43 -7.68 -11.40 13.43
N LEU A 44 -8.27 -10.36 12.83
CA LEU A 44 -8.91 -9.28 13.57
C LEU A 44 -10.26 -9.75 14.12
N HIS A 45 -10.45 -9.60 15.43
CA HIS A 45 -11.70 -9.87 16.13
C HIS A 45 -12.37 -8.53 16.48
N ASN A 46 -13.47 -8.21 15.79
CA ASN A 46 -14.27 -7.01 16.03
C ASN A 46 -15.71 -7.19 15.48
N ARG A 47 -16.70 -6.75 16.25
CA ARG A 47 -18.13 -6.96 15.96
C ARG A 47 -18.64 -6.20 14.73
N ASP A 48 -17.98 -5.12 14.34
CA ASP A 48 -18.37 -4.26 13.21
C ASP A 48 -17.74 -4.72 11.89
N ILE A 49 -16.74 -5.62 11.93
CA ILE A 49 -16.12 -6.17 10.71
C ILE A 49 -17.17 -6.93 9.92
N VAL A 50 -17.32 -6.61 8.64
CA VAL A 50 -18.20 -7.36 7.74
C VAL A 50 -17.46 -8.52 7.09
N ALA A 51 -18.21 -9.50 6.56
CA ALA A 51 -17.60 -10.60 5.81
C ALA A 51 -16.80 -10.06 4.61
N GLU A 52 -15.53 -10.45 4.54
CA GLU A 52 -14.53 -9.80 3.69
C GLU A 52 -13.70 -10.80 2.87
N ALA A 53 -12.81 -10.30 2.03
CA ALA A 53 -12.02 -11.13 1.13
C ALA A 53 -10.96 -11.91 1.91
N ALA A 54 -10.45 -12.99 1.31
CA ALA A 54 -9.22 -13.60 1.78
C ALA A 54 -8.03 -12.66 1.48
N MET A 55 -7.07 -12.59 2.40
CA MET A 55 -5.81 -11.88 2.19
C MET A 55 -5.07 -12.47 0.99
N PRO A 56 -4.54 -11.63 0.09
CA PRO A 56 -3.67 -12.10 -0.98
C PRO A 56 -2.37 -12.66 -0.40
N ALA A 57 -1.62 -13.41 -1.20
CA ALA A 57 -0.29 -13.90 -0.80
C ALA A 57 0.74 -12.76 -0.60
N THR A 58 0.44 -11.55 -1.08
CA THR A 58 1.34 -10.41 -1.03
C THR A 58 0.55 -9.12 -1.03
N LEU A 59 0.96 -8.19 -0.18
CA LEU A 59 0.46 -6.82 -0.13
C LEU A 59 1.60 -5.83 -0.40
N TYR A 60 1.26 -4.61 -0.82
CA TYR A 60 2.21 -3.59 -1.21
C TYR A 60 1.93 -2.27 -0.49
N ARG A 61 3.00 -1.53 -0.16
CA ARG A 61 2.89 -0.19 0.41
C ARG A 61 3.90 0.77 -0.19
N GLY A 62 3.42 1.89 -0.71
CA GLY A 62 4.27 2.99 -1.16
C GLY A 62 4.63 3.87 0.03
N ASP A 63 5.92 4.19 0.18
CA ASP A 63 6.40 5.04 1.28
C ASP A 63 7.66 5.82 0.86
N SER A 64 7.89 6.95 1.49
CA SER A 64 9.08 7.79 1.25
C SER A 64 10.23 7.45 2.18
N ARG A 65 9.97 6.75 3.29
CA ARG A 65 11.01 6.33 4.24
C ARG A 65 11.86 5.22 3.64
N PRO A 66 13.19 5.27 3.80
CA PRO A 66 14.09 4.29 3.20
C PRO A 66 14.04 2.94 3.94
N PRO A 67 14.39 1.83 3.25
CA PRO A 67 14.42 0.52 3.87
C PRO A 67 15.44 0.44 5.01
N ILE A 68 16.61 1.06 4.80
CA ILE A 68 17.71 1.16 5.75
C ILE A 68 18.04 2.64 5.94
N ALA A 69 18.25 3.07 7.19
CA ALA A 69 18.64 4.43 7.55
C ALA A 69 19.75 4.39 8.61
N ASP A 70 20.63 5.40 8.61
CA ASP A 70 21.84 5.47 9.45
C ASP A 70 21.57 5.46 10.96
N ASN A 71 20.35 5.81 11.37
CA ASN A 71 19.91 5.88 12.76
C ASN A 71 19.06 4.67 13.20
N ASN A 72 19.11 3.56 12.44
CA ASN A 72 18.26 2.38 12.62
C ASN A 72 16.75 2.64 12.51
N GLN A 73 16.30 3.80 11.99
CA GLN A 73 14.88 4.09 11.82
C GLN A 73 14.32 3.68 10.45
N GLY A 74 15.12 3.01 9.61
CA GLY A 74 14.66 2.44 8.35
C GLY A 74 13.55 1.41 8.56
N ILE A 75 12.68 1.25 7.56
CA ILE A 75 11.49 0.39 7.65
C ILE A 75 11.84 -1.07 7.93
N PHE A 76 13.00 -1.56 7.47
CA PHE A 76 13.43 -2.93 7.77
C PHE A 76 13.74 -3.15 9.25
N ASN A 77 13.99 -2.10 10.02
CA ASN A 77 14.21 -2.22 11.47
C ASN A 77 12.94 -1.94 12.28
N THR A 78 12.11 -0.99 11.85
CA THR A 78 10.99 -0.47 12.67
C THR A 78 9.62 -1.01 12.27
N GLY A 79 9.48 -1.49 11.03
CA GLY A 79 8.18 -1.79 10.44
C GLY A 79 7.39 -0.53 10.14
N PHE A 80 6.07 -0.65 10.07
CA PHE A 80 5.17 0.49 9.92
C PHE A 80 4.29 0.63 11.14
N TRP A 81 4.23 1.83 11.71
CA TRP A 81 3.26 2.19 12.74
C TRP A 81 2.21 3.13 12.16
N SER A 82 0.97 2.99 12.64
CA SER A 82 -0.11 3.92 12.35
C SER A 82 0.22 5.30 12.90
N ARG A 83 -0.50 6.32 12.44
CA ARG A 83 -0.26 7.70 12.90
C ARG A 83 -0.88 7.97 14.27
N GLY A 84 -1.94 7.26 14.61
CA GLY A 84 -2.58 7.33 15.92
C GLY A 84 -3.41 6.08 16.21
N THR A 85 -4.55 6.30 16.87
CA THR A 85 -5.45 5.27 17.40
C THR A 85 -6.90 5.51 16.98
N ASN A 86 -7.15 6.32 15.95
CA ASN A 86 -8.49 6.52 15.43
C ASN A 86 -8.89 5.34 14.52
N SER A 87 -9.75 4.47 15.04
CA SER A 87 -10.30 3.29 14.36
C SER A 87 -11.49 3.56 13.43
N ASP A 88 -11.87 4.83 13.19
CA ASP A 88 -12.91 5.18 12.21
C ASP A 88 -12.46 4.91 10.76
N ILE A 89 -13.06 3.90 10.13
CA ILE A 89 -12.72 3.50 8.76
C ILE A 89 -13.16 4.53 7.72
N VAL A 90 -14.26 5.25 7.94
CA VAL A 90 -14.74 6.28 7.01
C VAL A 90 -13.80 7.48 7.04
N SER A 91 -13.40 7.92 8.23
CA SER A 91 -12.38 8.96 8.41
C SER A 91 -11.08 8.57 7.70
N HIS A 92 -10.65 7.32 7.88
CA HIS A 92 -9.44 6.78 7.25
C HIS A 92 -9.47 6.89 5.73
N VAL A 93 -10.48 6.32 5.07
CA VAL A 93 -10.55 6.32 3.60
C VAL A 93 -10.68 7.72 3.02
N GLN A 94 -11.31 8.64 3.75
CA GLN A 94 -11.41 10.05 3.37
C GLN A 94 -10.13 10.86 3.66
N GLY A 95 -9.04 10.20 4.06
CA GLY A 95 -7.72 10.79 4.22
C GLY A 95 -7.41 11.30 5.62
N ASP A 96 -8.29 11.06 6.61
CA ASP A 96 -8.08 11.35 8.04
C ASP A 96 -7.42 12.72 8.31
N ARG A 97 -8.24 13.77 8.34
CA ARG A 97 -7.76 15.16 8.46
C ARG A 97 -7.01 15.45 9.76
N SER A 98 -7.26 14.66 10.81
CA SER A 98 -6.61 14.79 12.11
C SER A 98 -5.26 14.08 12.16
N LEU A 99 -4.87 13.38 11.09
CA LEU A 99 -3.63 12.62 10.97
C LEU A 99 -3.42 11.64 12.15
N ASN A 100 -4.49 11.07 12.68
CA ASN A 100 -4.48 10.21 13.86
C ASN A 100 -5.04 8.80 13.60
N SER A 101 -5.21 8.41 12.33
CA SER A 101 -5.71 7.10 11.93
C SER A 101 -4.88 5.96 12.53
N GLU A 102 -5.58 4.93 13.01
CA GLU A 102 -5.02 3.67 13.46
C GLU A 102 -4.63 2.74 12.32
N TYR A 103 -5.00 3.08 11.09
CA TYR A 103 -4.78 2.21 9.94
C TYR A 103 -3.52 2.59 9.16
N ILE A 104 -2.88 1.56 8.62
CA ILE A 104 -1.76 1.64 7.70
C ILE A 104 -2.24 1.11 6.34
N SER A 105 -2.43 2.02 5.40
CA SER A 105 -2.88 1.68 4.04
C SER A 105 -1.86 0.82 3.31
N THR A 106 -2.34 -0.29 2.75
CA THR A 106 -1.61 -1.16 1.83
C THR A 106 -2.54 -1.55 0.68
N SER A 107 -2.02 -2.07 -0.42
CA SER A 107 -2.84 -2.50 -1.56
C SER A 107 -2.49 -3.94 -1.95
N GLY A 108 -3.51 -4.69 -2.39
CA GLY A 108 -3.31 -5.96 -3.09
C GLY A 108 -2.76 -5.81 -4.50
N THR A 109 -2.63 -4.58 -5.02
CA THR A 109 -2.22 -4.30 -6.39
C THR A 109 -0.91 -3.51 -6.43
N LEU A 110 0.14 -4.08 -7.03
CA LEU A 110 1.44 -3.41 -7.18
C LEU A 110 1.32 -2.09 -7.96
N GLY A 111 0.64 -2.10 -9.10
CA GLY A 111 0.52 -0.90 -9.96
C GLY A 111 -0.12 0.30 -9.25
N VAL A 112 -1.18 0.08 -8.46
CA VAL A 112 -1.80 1.12 -7.62
C VAL A 112 -0.78 1.71 -6.63
N THR A 113 0.06 0.85 -6.07
CA THR A 113 1.08 1.25 -5.12
C THR A 113 2.24 1.98 -5.78
N GLU A 114 2.64 1.59 -6.98
CA GLU A 114 3.64 2.28 -7.80
C GLU A 114 3.17 3.67 -8.23
N ASP A 115 1.89 3.82 -8.60
CA ASP A 115 1.29 5.13 -8.92
C ASP A 115 1.27 6.05 -7.70
N PHE A 116 0.93 5.51 -6.52
CA PHE A 116 1.02 6.26 -5.27
C PHE A 116 2.48 6.64 -4.94
N ALA A 117 3.41 5.70 -5.05
CA ALA A 117 4.84 5.94 -4.79
C ALA A 117 5.41 7.01 -5.73
N ARG A 118 4.99 7.01 -7.01
CA ARG A 118 5.31 8.04 -7.99
C ARG A 118 4.76 9.40 -7.56
N SER A 119 3.49 9.48 -7.18
CA SER A 119 2.86 10.72 -6.70
C SER A 119 3.61 11.31 -5.49
N GLN A 120 3.94 10.49 -4.49
CA GLN A 120 4.75 10.92 -3.35
C GLN A 120 6.17 11.33 -3.77
N GLY A 121 6.76 10.62 -4.71
CA GLY A 121 8.04 10.99 -5.32
C GLY A 121 8.01 12.39 -5.94
N VAL A 122 6.91 12.77 -6.62
CA VAL A 122 6.72 14.11 -7.20
C VAL A 122 6.68 15.17 -6.13
N ASN A 123 5.94 14.94 -5.04
CA ASN A 123 5.90 15.87 -3.91
C ASN A 123 7.28 16.05 -3.26
N ASN A 124 8.03 14.96 -3.10
CA ASN A 124 9.40 15.02 -2.57
C ASN A 124 10.33 15.78 -3.51
N LEU A 125 10.28 15.52 -4.83
CA LEU A 125 11.05 16.29 -5.81
C LEU A 125 10.66 17.77 -5.77
N ALA A 126 9.38 18.11 -5.69
CA ALA A 126 8.92 19.49 -5.64
C ALA A 126 9.43 20.20 -4.38
N SER A 127 9.38 19.52 -3.22
CA SER A 127 9.97 20.02 -1.97
C SER A 127 11.48 20.24 -2.11
N ILE A 128 12.20 19.31 -2.73
CA ILE A 128 13.63 19.49 -3.02
C ILE A 128 13.84 20.67 -3.96
N ALA A 129 13.05 20.83 -5.02
CA ALA A 129 13.17 21.92 -6.00
C ALA A 129 12.99 23.30 -5.35
N LEU A 130 11.97 23.45 -4.49
CA LEU A 130 11.69 24.67 -3.75
C LEU A 130 12.83 25.00 -2.77
N ASN A 131 13.39 23.96 -2.15
CA ASN A 131 14.50 24.09 -1.21
C ASN A 131 15.88 24.02 -1.87
N ASN A 132 15.97 23.86 -3.20
CA ASN A 132 17.26 23.59 -3.85
C ASN A 132 18.10 24.86 -3.87
N GLN A 133 19.22 24.81 -3.15
CA GLN A 133 19.94 25.96 -2.62
C GLN A 133 20.94 26.56 -3.62
N CYS A 134 20.60 26.60 -4.89
CA CYS A 134 21.41 27.27 -5.91
C CYS A 134 21.17 28.79 -5.90
N SER A 135 21.25 29.40 -4.71
CA SER A 135 21.24 30.85 -4.58
C SER A 135 22.61 31.41 -4.95
N THR A 136 22.64 32.66 -5.43
CA THR A 136 23.86 33.35 -5.87
C THR A 136 24.96 33.30 -4.80
N GLY A 137 24.61 33.46 -3.51
CA GLY A 137 25.57 33.41 -2.40
C GLY A 137 26.17 32.01 -2.15
N ARG A 138 25.44 30.92 -2.45
CA ARG A 138 25.95 29.56 -2.30
C ARG A 138 26.77 29.09 -3.50
N LEU A 139 26.46 29.56 -4.70
CA LEU A 139 27.31 29.35 -5.87
C LEU A 139 28.70 29.99 -5.65
N VAL A 140 28.75 31.19 -5.05
CA VAL A 140 30.00 31.83 -4.62
C VAL A 140 30.71 30.99 -3.55
N ALA A 141 29.99 30.44 -2.57
CA ALA A 141 30.56 29.57 -1.55
C ALA A 141 31.08 28.22 -2.11
N TYR A 142 30.42 27.64 -3.12
CA TYR A 142 30.88 26.42 -3.79
C TYR A 142 32.12 26.69 -4.65
N ALA A 143 32.23 27.86 -5.29
CA ALA A 143 33.39 28.22 -6.11
C ALA A 143 34.72 28.28 -5.32
N VAL A 144 34.66 28.46 -4.00
CA VAL A 144 35.84 28.53 -3.11
C VAL A 144 36.16 27.21 -2.38
N LEU A 145 35.35 26.15 -2.53
CA LEU A 145 35.65 24.84 -1.95
C LEU A 145 36.51 23.99 -2.90
N PRO A 146 37.79 23.70 -2.58
CA PRO A 146 38.64 22.91 -3.47
C PRO A 146 38.13 21.46 -3.57
N GLY A 147 38.16 20.88 -4.78
CA GLY A 147 37.77 19.50 -5.05
C GLY A 147 36.26 19.28 -5.19
N ILE A 148 35.47 19.61 -4.16
CA ILE A 148 34.01 19.39 -4.15
C ILE A 148 33.20 20.55 -4.72
N GLY A 149 33.77 21.76 -4.74
CA GLY A 149 33.13 22.98 -5.23
C GLY A 149 32.63 22.89 -6.67
N PRO A 150 33.47 22.51 -7.64
CA PRO A 150 33.07 22.35 -9.04
C PRO A 150 31.96 21.31 -9.23
N PHE A 151 31.99 20.20 -8.47
CA PHE A 151 30.96 19.16 -8.52
C PHE A 151 29.60 19.62 -7.97
N LEU A 152 29.60 20.33 -6.83
CA LEU A 152 28.39 20.92 -6.24
C LEU A 152 27.81 22.02 -7.15
N MET A 153 28.68 22.83 -7.75
CA MET A 153 28.31 23.87 -8.70
C MET A 153 27.74 23.28 -10.00
N GLU A 154 28.34 22.21 -10.52
CA GLU A 154 27.85 21.49 -11.70
C GLU A 154 26.47 20.86 -11.46
N ARG A 155 26.21 20.28 -10.28
CA ARG A 155 24.88 19.78 -9.92
C ARG A 155 23.84 20.91 -9.87
N CYS A 156 24.23 22.09 -9.37
CA CYS A 156 23.38 23.28 -9.41
C CYS A 156 23.12 23.76 -10.84
N LEU A 157 24.16 23.80 -11.69
CA LEU A 157 24.08 24.30 -13.06
C LEU A 157 23.36 23.34 -14.02
N ARG A 158 23.40 22.03 -13.77
CA ARG A 158 22.69 21.02 -14.56
C ARG A 158 21.17 20.98 -14.31
N GLY A 159 20.67 21.72 -13.31
CA GLY A 159 19.24 21.94 -13.10
C GLY A 159 18.41 20.66 -12.92
N THR A 160 19.01 19.59 -12.40
CA THR A 160 18.37 18.27 -12.29
C THR A 160 18.40 17.82 -10.83
N ILE A 161 17.28 17.29 -10.34
CA ILE A 161 17.12 16.79 -8.97
C ILE A 161 16.60 15.37 -8.99
N THR A 162 17.00 14.61 -7.97
CA THR A 162 16.68 13.19 -7.83
C THR A 162 16.14 12.91 -6.44
N ALA A 163 15.10 12.09 -6.36
CA ALA A 163 14.55 11.56 -5.12
C ALA A 163 14.34 10.05 -5.27
N ARG A 164 14.32 9.35 -4.14
CA ARG A 164 13.96 7.94 -4.09
C ARG A 164 12.60 7.79 -3.44
N THR A 165 11.86 6.80 -3.91
CA THR A 165 10.59 6.36 -3.34
C THR A 165 10.55 4.85 -3.36
N PHE A 166 9.80 4.27 -2.46
CA PHE A 166 9.90 2.84 -2.14
C PHE A 166 8.53 2.19 -2.20
N VAL A 167 8.49 0.99 -2.78
CA VAL A 167 7.33 0.11 -2.67
C VAL A 167 7.76 -1.12 -1.87
N TYR A 168 7.22 -1.22 -0.66
CA TYR A 168 7.46 -2.34 0.24
C TYR A 168 6.54 -3.49 -0.09
N THR A 169 7.08 -4.70 -0.02
CA THR A 169 6.37 -5.95 -0.24
C THR A 169 6.16 -6.63 1.10
N ILE A 170 4.90 -6.88 1.46
CA ILE A 170 4.46 -7.40 2.75
C ILE A 170 3.90 -8.80 2.54
N ASP A 171 4.31 -9.73 3.39
CA ASP A 171 3.83 -11.11 3.46
C ASP A 171 2.75 -11.24 4.54
N PRO A 172 1.46 -11.38 4.15
CA PRO A 172 0.37 -11.51 5.10
C PRO A 172 0.45 -12.77 5.96
N ALA A 173 1.24 -13.79 5.59
CA ALA A 173 1.43 -14.96 6.46
C ALA A 173 2.03 -14.58 7.82
N TYR A 174 2.78 -13.46 7.89
CA TYR A 174 3.43 -12.96 9.10
C TYR A 174 2.72 -11.74 9.72
N ALA A 175 1.71 -11.17 9.05
CA ALA A 175 0.89 -10.06 9.54
C ALA A 175 -0.54 -10.18 8.98
N ARG A 176 -1.47 -10.67 9.80
CA ARG A 176 -2.89 -10.88 9.42
C ARG A 176 -3.86 -9.87 10.06
N ASN A 177 -3.32 -8.79 10.60
CA ASN A 177 -4.06 -7.75 11.32
C ASN A 177 -4.56 -6.65 10.38
N ALA A 178 -5.17 -6.99 9.23
CA ALA A 178 -5.67 -6.00 8.27
C ALA A 178 -7.11 -6.27 7.83
N LEU A 179 -7.85 -5.20 7.57
CA LEU A 179 -9.22 -5.23 7.03
C LEU A 179 -9.19 -4.99 5.52
N TYR A 180 -10.07 -5.64 4.76
CA TYR A 180 -10.26 -5.31 3.35
C TYR A 180 -11.27 -4.17 3.19
N VAL A 181 -10.74 -2.96 2.97
CA VAL A 181 -11.49 -1.70 3.00
C VAL A 181 -12.70 -1.69 2.07
N PRO A 182 -12.62 -2.15 0.80
CA PRO A 182 -13.76 -2.12 -0.10
C PRO A 182 -14.96 -2.90 0.44
N ASP A 183 -14.74 -4.00 1.16
CA ASP A 183 -15.85 -4.75 1.77
C ASP A 183 -16.44 -3.99 2.97
N GLN A 184 -15.61 -3.33 3.78
CA GLN A 184 -16.08 -2.57 4.95
C GLN A 184 -16.96 -1.36 4.55
N ILE A 185 -16.65 -0.68 3.45
CA ILE A 185 -17.38 0.52 3.00
C ILE A 185 -18.49 0.24 1.98
N ARG A 186 -18.70 -1.02 1.56
CA ARG A 186 -19.52 -1.38 0.38
C ARG A 186 -20.98 -0.92 0.42
N SER A 187 -21.57 -0.73 1.59
CA SER A 187 -22.95 -0.25 1.74
C SER A 187 -23.09 1.26 1.53
N ASN A 188 -21.99 2.01 1.56
CA ASN A 188 -21.96 3.40 1.13
C ASN A 188 -21.45 3.46 -0.31
N THR A 189 -22.38 3.58 -1.26
CA THR A 189 -22.08 3.58 -2.71
C THR A 189 -21.08 4.67 -3.11
N ASP A 190 -21.15 5.85 -2.50
CA ASP A 190 -20.26 6.97 -2.84
C ASP A 190 -18.82 6.67 -2.40
N LEU A 191 -18.64 6.19 -1.16
CA LEU A 191 -17.34 5.76 -0.66
C LEU A 191 -16.81 4.57 -1.49
N TYR A 192 -17.64 3.56 -1.71
CA TYR A 192 -17.23 2.37 -2.45
C TYR A 192 -16.77 2.73 -3.86
N ASN A 193 -17.58 3.47 -4.63
CA ASN A 193 -17.24 3.84 -6.00
C ASN A 193 -15.95 4.66 -6.09
N HIS A 194 -15.66 5.47 -5.08
CA HIS A 194 -14.44 6.28 -5.04
C HIS A 194 -13.19 5.48 -4.67
N TYR A 195 -13.28 4.57 -3.69
CA TYR A 195 -12.11 3.97 -3.05
C TYR A 195 -11.87 2.49 -3.41
N HIS A 196 -12.85 1.76 -3.94
CA HIS A 196 -12.71 0.31 -4.17
C HIS A 196 -11.56 -0.08 -5.11
N THR A 197 -11.22 0.78 -6.08
CA THR A 197 -10.13 0.54 -7.05
C THR A 197 -8.75 0.54 -6.41
N GLN A 198 -8.61 1.11 -5.21
CA GLN A 198 -7.35 1.08 -4.46
C GLN A 198 -6.99 -0.34 -4.00
N ASN A 199 -7.95 -1.26 -3.99
CA ASN A 199 -7.77 -2.63 -3.51
C ASN A 199 -7.10 -2.64 -2.13
N GLU A 200 -7.59 -1.76 -1.25
CA GLU A 200 -6.91 -1.41 -0.01
C GLU A 200 -7.12 -2.47 1.08
N TRP A 201 -6.00 -2.81 1.73
CA TRP A 201 -5.94 -3.57 2.97
C TRP A 201 -5.40 -2.66 4.06
N ALA A 202 -6.23 -2.34 5.03
CA ALA A 202 -5.93 -1.43 6.12
C ALA A 202 -5.40 -2.22 7.32
N TYR A 203 -4.07 -2.24 7.50
CA TYR A 203 -3.44 -2.86 8.67
C TYR A 203 -3.71 -2.03 9.92
N VAL A 204 -4.12 -2.68 11.00
CA VAL A 204 -4.38 -2.02 12.28
C VAL A 204 -3.08 -1.88 13.05
N ARG A 205 -2.75 -0.64 13.39
CA ARG A 205 -1.69 -0.20 14.31
C ARG A 205 -0.24 -0.46 13.91
N HIS A 206 0.11 -1.71 13.58
CA HIS A 206 1.50 -2.10 13.31
C HIS A 206 1.59 -3.12 12.18
N ILE A 207 2.51 -2.89 11.25
CA ILE A 207 3.03 -3.92 10.35
C ILE A 207 4.44 -4.22 10.83
N PRO A 208 4.69 -5.40 11.42
CA PRO A 208 6.01 -5.71 11.95
C PRO A 208 7.04 -5.84 10.83
N ASN A 209 8.29 -5.52 11.15
CA ASN A 209 9.37 -5.54 10.17
C ASN A 209 9.62 -6.94 9.57
N TRP A 210 9.41 -8.02 10.32
CA TRP A 210 9.54 -9.39 9.80
C TRP A 210 8.46 -9.79 8.79
N ALA A 211 7.33 -9.08 8.75
CA ALA A 211 6.31 -9.26 7.71
C ALA A 211 6.66 -8.54 6.40
N ILE A 212 7.66 -7.66 6.40
CA ILE A 212 8.13 -6.99 5.19
C ILE A 212 9.20 -7.87 4.54
N THR A 213 8.92 -8.40 3.35
CA THR A 213 9.84 -9.25 2.57
C THR A 213 10.99 -8.47 1.96
N GLY A 214 10.76 -7.20 1.61
CA GLY A 214 11.72 -6.34 0.95
C GLY A 214 11.10 -5.07 0.39
N ALA A 215 11.88 -4.34 -0.40
CA ALA A 215 11.49 -3.08 -1.00
C ALA A 215 11.99 -2.95 -2.43
N ARG A 216 11.10 -2.55 -3.33
CA ARG A 216 11.41 -2.05 -4.67
C ARG A 216 11.81 -0.58 -4.54
N ILE A 217 13.00 -0.24 -5.03
CA ILE A 217 13.52 1.12 -5.01
C ILE A 217 13.28 1.75 -6.38
N TYR A 218 12.65 2.92 -6.38
CA TYR A 218 12.46 3.72 -7.59
C TYR A 218 13.24 5.01 -7.46
N THR A 219 14.02 5.32 -8.49
CA THR A 219 14.65 6.63 -8.65
C THR A 219 13.77 7.51 -9.51
N MET A 220 13.48 8.69 -8.99
CA MET A 220 12.73 9.71 -9.68
C MET A 220 13.61 10.92 -9.94
N THR A 221 13.72 11.33 -11.20
CA THR A 221 14.55 12.47 -11.60
C THR A 221 13.74 13.46 -12.40
N ALA A 222 13.95 14.75 -12.17
CA ALA A 222 13.33 15.82 -12.95
C ALA A 222 14.28 16.99 -13.11
N ARG A 223 14.13 17.74 -14.22
CA ARG A 223 14.69 19.08 -14.32
C ARG A 223 13.85 20.05 -13.49
N TYR A 224 14.49 21.07 -12.95
CA TYR A 224 13.82 22.17 -12.27
C TYR A 224 14.31 23.51 -12.82
N ASN A 225 13.45 24.51 -12.78
CA ASN A 225 13.73 25.88 -13.20
C ASN A 225 13.10 26.85 -12.19
N ARG A 226 13.91 27.74 -11.61
CA ARG A 226 13.47 28.75 -10.64
C ARG A 226 12.57 28.21 -9.53
N GLY A 227 12.96 27.07 -8.94
CA GLY A 227 12.25 26.44 -7.83
C GLY A 227 11.03 25.59 -8.22
N LEU A 228 10.72 25.47 -9.52
CA LEU A 228 9.62 24.66 -10.02
C LEU A 228 10.13 23.46 -10.82
N LEU A 229 9.47 22.31 -10.68
CA LEU A 229 9.71 21.15 -11.53
C LEU A 229 9.30 21.45 -12.97
N VAL A 230 10.03 20.91 -13.94
CA VAL A 230 9.60 20.85 -15.35
C VAL A 230 8.89 19.51 -15.57
N PRO A 231 7.54 19.46 -15.63
CA PRO A 231 6.80 18.20 -15.53
C PRO A 231 7.14 17.19 -16.62
N SER A 232 7.43 17.65 -17.84
CA SER A 232 7.78 16.80 -18.99
C SER A 232 9.11 16.07 -18.86
N THR A 233 9.90 16.39 -17.84
CA THR A 233 11.21 15.78 -17.58
C THR A 233 11.20 14.81 -16.41
N ILE A 234 10.04 14.64 -15.75
CA ILE A 234 9.89 13.71 -14.64
C ILE A 234 10.02 12.29 -15.18
N THR A 235 10.98 11.57 -14.64
CA THR A 235 11.24 10.16 -14.90
C THR A 235 10.99 9.37 -13.63
N PHE A 236 10.46 8.16 -13.76
CA PHE A 236 10.21 7.24 -12.65
C PHE A 236 10.71 5.86 -13.06
N HIS A 237 11.87 5.47 -12.53
CA HIS A 237 12.57 4.26 -12.93
C HIS A 237 12.71 3.32 -11.75
N TYR A 238 12.35 2.07 -11.95
CA TYR A 238 12.70 1.00 -11.04
C TYR A 238 14.20 0.74 -11.12
N ASP A 239 14.88 0.76 -9.99
CA ASP A 239 16.31 0.48 -9.92
C ASP A 239 16.58 -0.98 -9.57
N GLN A 240 16.07 -1.41 -8.42
CA GLN A 240 16.38 -2.71 -7.83
C GLN A 240 15.36 -3.10 -6.75
N PHE A 241 15.39 -4.38 -6.39
CA PHE A 241 14.72 -4.91 -5.21
C PHE A 241 15.76 -5.22 -4.15
N VAL A 242 15.52 -4.76 -2.93
CA VAL A 242 16.36 -5.07 -1.77
C VAL A 242 15.53 -5.95 -0.84
N ALA A 243 16.03 -7.16 -0.58
CA ALA A 243 15.40 -8.07 0.38
C ALA A 243 15.60 -7.59 1.81
N ASN A 244 14.61 -7.80 2.67
CA ASN A 244 14.72 -7.49 4.09
C ASN A 244 15.40 -8.66 4.82
N PRO A 245 16.57 -8.46 5.44
CA PRO A 245 17.26 -9.53 6.19
C PRO A 245 16.49 -9.99 7.44
N HIS A 246 15.49 -9.24 7.90
CA HIS A 246 14.65 -9.61 9.05
C HIS A 246 13.43 -10.45 8.68
N HIS A 247 13.11 -10.57 7.39
CA HIS A 247 12.10 -11.51 6.91
C HIS A 247 12.61 -12.95 7.05
N ALA A 248 11.74 -13.89 7.41
CA ALA A 248 12.04 -15.29 7.76
C ALA A 248 12.51 -15.59 9.20
N GLN A 249 12.55 -14.60 10.10
CA GLN A 249 12.64 -14.90 11.54
C GLN A 249 11.29 -15.43 12.04
N THR A 250 11.23 -16.65 12.57
CA THR A 250 10.01 -17.21 13.17
C THR A 250 9.54 -16.31 14.29
N ARG A 251 8.40 -15.64 14.09
CA ARG A 251 7.85 -14.67 15.04
C ARG A 251 6.33 -14.78 15.10
N ILE A 252 5.79 -14.34 16.23
CA ILE A 252 4.35 -14.27 16.48
C ILE A 252 3.77 -13.17 15.61
N THR A 253 2.63 -13.43 14.97
CA THR A 253 1.84 -12.42 14.26
C THR A 253 1.41 -11.34 15.26
N TYR A 254 1.58 -10.07 14.89
CA TYR A 254 1.13 -8.97 15.73
C TYR A 254 -0.40 -9.01 15.90
N ASP A 255 -0.87 -8.85 17.14
CA ASP A 255 -2.29 -8.78 17.50
C ASP A 255 -2.61 -7.44 18.18
N PRO A 256 -3.36 -6.53 17.51
CA PRO A 256 -3.69 -5.23 18.07
C PRO A 256 -4.57 -5.31 19.33
N ALA A 257 -5.32 -6.40 19.54
CA ALA A 257 -6.13 -6.55 20.77
C ALA A 257 -5.27 -6.72 22.04
N THR A 258 -4.00 -7.08 21.88
CA THR A 258 -3.04 -7.24 22.98
C THR A 258 -2.07 -6.07 23.10
N ASP A 259 -2.06 -5.13 22.14
CA ASP A 259 -1.24 -3.91 22.19
C ASP A 259 -1.94 -2.83 23.03
N ARG A 260 -1.36 -2.48 24.17
CA ARG A 260 -1.88 -1.42 25.05
C ARG A 260 -1.89 -0.03 24.41
N GLY A 261 -1.13 0.16 23.33
CA GLY A 261 -1.10 1.40 22.57
C GLY A 261 -2.14 1.46 21.44
N ALA A 262 -2.84 0.36 21.14
CA ALA A 262 -3.92 0.30 20.17
C ALA A 262 -5.26 0.64 20.81
N ASP A 263 -6.17 1.24 20.03
CA ASP A 263 -7.59 1.37 20.39
C ASP A 263 -8.39 0.29 19.66
N TRP A 264 -7.99 -0.97 19.87
CA TRP A 264 -8.55 -2.10 19.15
C TRP A 264 -9.00 -3.20 20.08
N ASN A 265 -10.30 -3.48 20.07
CA ASN A 265 -10.91 -4.62 20.74
C ASN A 265 -12.19 -5.04 20.01
N TYR A 266 -12.90 -6.03 20.57
CA TYR A 266 -14.13 -6.56 20.00
C TYR A 266 -15.23 -5.50 19.79
N ASP A 267 -15.27 -4.50 20.69
CA ASP A 267 -16.29 -3.46 20.75
C ASP A 267 -15.83 -2.10 20.19
N THR A 268 -14.58 -1.97 19.72
CA THR A 268 -14.09 -0.76 19.04
C THR A 268 -15.02 -0.43 17.88
N THR A 269 -15.59 0.77 17.89
CA THR A 269 -16.48 1.21 16.82
C THR A 269 -15.68 1.54 15.57
N LEU A 270 -15.93 0.84 14.47
CA LEU A 270 -15.23 1.10 13.21
C LEU A 270 -15.88 2.22 12.38
N ASN A 271 -17.11 2.65 12.74
CA ASN A 271 -17.98 3.49 11.91
C ASN A 271 -18.16 2.92 10.50
N SER A 272 -18.03 1.60 10.34
CA SER A 272 -18.29 0.92 9.09
C SER A 272 -19.76 1.13 8.73
N PRO A 273 -20.10 1.68 7.55
CA PRO A 273 -21.48 1.78 7.12
C PRO A 273 -22.12 0.39 7.22
N THR A 274 -23.29 0.28 7.85
CA THR A 274 -23.95 -1.03 8.05
C THR A 274 -24.05 -1.74 6.71
N ALA A 275 -23.33 -2.86 6.54
CA ALA A 275 -23.48 -3.65 5.33
C ALA A 275 -24.95 -4.06 5.25
N ASN A 276 -25.59 -3.84 4.10
CA ASN A 276 -26.94 -4.35 3.86
C ASN A 276 -27.00 -5.80 4.32
N SER A 277 -28.04 -6.13 5.09
CA SER A 277 -28.33 -7.53 5.40
C SER A 277 -28.43 -8.27 4.08
N TYR A 278 -27.79 -9.44 4.00
CA TYR A 278 -27.89 -10.35 2.87
C TYR A 278 -29.34 -10.84 2.75
N SER A 279 -30.23 -10.00 2.23
CA SER A 279 -31.66 -10.25 2.08
C SER A 279 -31.97 -10.11 0.59
N ARG A 280 -32.54 -11.18 0.00
CA ARG A 280 -32.70 -11.50 -1.44
C ARG A 280 -31.60 -12.38 -2.04
N GLY A 281 -31.56 -13.66 -1.65
CA GLY A 281 -30.75 -14.70 -2.33
C GLY A 281 -29.22 -14.58 -2.20
N CYS A 282 -28.71 -13.46 -1.73
CA CYS A 282 -27.32 -13.26 -1.41
C CYS A 282 -26.98 -13.96 -0.10
N SER A 283 -25.82 -14.60 -0.03
CA SER A 283 -25.22 -15.01 1.24
C SER A 283 -23.88 -14.31 1.41
N SER A 284 -23.35 -14.33 2.63
CA SER A 284 -21.96 -13.93 2.89
C SER A 284 -21.00 -14.61 1.93
N ILE A 285 -21.28 -15.87 1.60
CA ILE A 285 -20.51 -16.73 0.70
C ILE A 285 -20.61 -16.31 -0.77
N THR A 286 -21.81 -15.97 -1.27
CA THR A 286 -22.03 -15.71 -2.71
C THR A 286 -21.88 -14.26 -3.11
N ARG A 287 -21.82 -13.30 -2.15
CA ARG A 287 -21.67 -11.86 -2.41
C ARG A 287 -22.56 -11.33 -3.55
N CYS A 288 -23.77 -11.87 -3.67
CA CYS A 288 -24.73 -11.55 -4.74
C CYS A 288 -24.27 -11.88 -6.19
N ARG A 289 -23.25 -12.71 -6.41
CA ARG A 289 -22.76 -13.06 -7.78
C ARG A 289 -23.75 -13.86 -8.64
N ASN A 290 -24.80 -14.43 -8.06
CA ASN A 290 -25.81 -15.22 -8.76
C ASN A 290 -27.21 -14.60 -8.66
N GLY A 291 -27.29 -13.27 -8.79
CA GLY A 291 -28.51 -12.47 -8.57
C GLY A 291 -29.81 -13.16 -8.98
N SER A 292 -30.71 -13.28 -8.00
CA SER A 292 -32.16 -13.24 -8.20
C SER A 292 -32.80 -12.58 -6.99
#